data_AF-K5XB49-F1
#
_entry.id   AF-K5XB49-F1
#
_cell.length_a   1.000
_cell.length_b   1.000
_cell.length_c   1.000
_cell.angle_alpha   90.00
_cell.angle_beta   90.00
_cell.angle_gamma   90.00
#
_symmetry.space_group_name_H-M   'P 1'
#
loop_
_entity.id
_entity.type
_entity.pdbx_description
1 polymer ?
#
loop_
_entity_poly.entity_id
_entity_poly.type
_entity_poly.pdbx_seq_one_letter_code
_entity_poly.pdbx_strand_id
1 'polypeptide(L)'
;MARSIPVFIFFLLSLTLADDIATNTPVPPLQWINLTNLLQGNSPPPLKDAAIGYDETSRSIILFGGESQGGFPQGQTYLLNLDSLTWDVPSPPSGLHRTPPA
;
A
#
# COMPACT_ATOMS: atom_id res chain seq x y z
N MET A 1 -10.43 -71.72 19.75
CA MET A 1 -10.69 -70.85 18.57
C MET A 1 -10.02 -69.52 18.82
N ALA A 2 -8.90 -69.23 18.16
CA ALA A 2 -8.24 -67.92 18.21
C ALA A 2 -8.41 -67.26 16.83
N ARG A 3 -8.94 -66.03 16.78
CA ARG A 3 -9.14 -65.26 15.55
C ARG A 3 -8.19 -64.06 15.59
N SER A 4 -7.26 -64.00 14.65
CA SER A 4 -6.34 -62.88 14.43
C SER A 4 -6.98 -61.84 13.49
N ILE A 5 -6.97 -60.58 13.90
CA ILE A 5 -7.45 -59.43 13.11
C ILE A 5 -6.23 -58.81 12.41
N PRO A 6 -6.23 -58.62 11.08
CA PRO A 6 -5.12 -57.96 10.41
C PRO A 6 -5.23 -56.44 10.59
N VAL A 7 -4.11 -55.78 10.91
CA VAL A 7 -3.98 -54.32 10.95
C VAL A 7 -3.33 -53.89 9.64
N PHE A 8 -4.00 -53.00 8.89
CA PHE A 8 -3.42 -52.36 7.70
C PHE A 8 -2.98 -50.95 8.06
N ILE A 9 -1.68 -50.67 7.87
CA ILE A 9 -1.09 -49.34 8.04
C ILE A 9 -1.07 -48.68 6.66
N PHE A 10 -1.78 -47.57 6.50
CA PHE A 10 -1.71 -46.73 5.32
C PHE A 10 -0.66 -45.63 5.53
N PHE A 11 0.41 -45.66 4.74
CA PHE A 11 1.35 -44.54 4.62
C PHE A 11 0.77 -43.52 3.63
N LEU A 12 0.42 -42.33 4.13
CA LEU A 12 0.14 -41.17 3.28
C LEU A 12 1.49 -40.54 2.90
N LEU A 13 1.88 -40.70 1.64
CA LEU A 13 3.04 -40.03 1.08
C LEU A 13 2.63 -38.59 0.74
N SER A 14 3.06 -37.62 1.54
CA SER A 14 2.94 -36.20 1.21
C SER A 14 3.95 -35.86 0.13
N LEU A 15 3.49 -35.68 -1.11
CA LEU A 15 4.34 -35.20 -2.21
C LEU A 15 4.38 -33.66 -2.13
N THR A 16 5.47 -33.11 -1.59
CA THR A 16 5.74 -31.67 -1.70
C THR A 16 6.35 -31.41 -3.06
N LEU A 17 5.58 -30.84 -3.99
CA LEU A 17 6.15 -30.25 -5.19
C LEU A 17 6.86 -28.96 -4.78
N ALA A 18 8.10 -28.78 -5.22
CA ALA A 18 8.74 -27.47 -5.13
C ALA A 18 8.01 -26.53 -6.10
N ASP A 19 7.51 -25.40 -5.62
CA ASP A 19 7.08 -24.34 -6.52
C ASP A 19 8.30 -23.89 -7.34
N ASP A 20 8.13 -23.83 -8.66
CA ASP A 20 9.15 -23.25 -9.53
C ASP A 20 9.41 -21.81 -9.09
N ILE A 21 10.68 -21.47 -8.86
CA ILE A 21 11.06 -20.07 -8.63
C ILE A 21 10.56 -19.27 -9.83
N ALA A 22 9.72 -18.27 -9.57
CA ALA A 22 9.18 -17.38 -10.58
C ALA A 22 10.33 -16.56 -11.21
N THR A 23 11.01 -17.15 -12.19
CA THR A 23 12.15 -16.57 -12.91
C THR A 23 11.71 -15.74 -14.12
N ASN A 24 10.40 -15.74 -14.43
CA ASN A 24 9.84 -15.06 -15.59
C ASN A 24 8.58 -14.27 -15.25
N THR A 25 8.55 -13.57 -14.12
CA THR A 25 7.50 -12.57 -13.88
C THR A 25 7.63 -11.49 -14.95
N PRO A 26 6.64 -11.34 -15.87
CA PRO A 26 6.70 -10.29 -16.88
C PRO A 26 6.67 -8.95 -16.15
N VAL A 27 7.81 -8.28 -16.07
CA VAL A 27 7.85 -6.92 -15.56
C VAL A 27 7.34 -6.04 -16.70
N PRO A 28 6.22 -5.33 -16.53
CA PRO A 28 5.79 -4.38 -17.54
C PRO A 28 6.95 -3.39 -17.82
N PRO A 29 7.05 -2.84 -19.04
CA PRO A 29 8.12 -1.90 -19.37
C PRO A 29 8.19 -0.79 -18.30
N LEU A 30 9.38 -0.54 -17.79
CA LEU A 30 9.65 0.47 -16.76
C LEU A 30 9.49 1.87 -17.37
N GLN A 31 8.25 2.30 -17.52
CA GLN A 31 7.88 3.57 -18.13
C GLN A 31 7.40 4.57 -17.07
N TRP A 32 7.75 5.84 -17.27
CA TRP A 32 7.13 6.92 -16.52
C TRP A 32 5.68 7.07 -16.95
N ILE A 33 4.77 7.00 -15.97
CA ILE A 33 3.34 7.22 -16.18
C ILE A 33 2.99 8.57 -15.58
N ASN A 34 2.51 9.49 -16.42
CA ASN A 34 1.95 10.76 -15.94
C ASN A 34 0.50 10.54 -15.51
N LEU A 35 0.25 10.64 -14.20
CA LEU A 35 -1.08 10.42 -13.61
C LEU A 35 -1.95 11.68 -13.59
N THR A 36 -1.43 12.86 -13.92
CA THR A 36 -2.12 14.16 -13.67
C THR A 36 -3.56 14.21 -14.19
N ASN A 37 -3.82 13.69 -15.39
CA ASN A 37 -5.16 13.73 -16.00
C ASN A 37 -6.11 12.62 -15.49
N LEU A 38 -5.60 11.70 -14.67
CA LEU A 38 -6.37 10.60 -14.06
C LEU A 38 -6.71 10.90 -12.59
N LEU A 39 -5.95 11.81 -11.97
CA LEU A 39 -6.13 12.21 -10.58
C LEU A 39 -7.40 13.04 -10.41
N GLN A 40 -8.09 12.82 -9.29
CA GLN A 40 -9.31 13.52 -8.92
C GLN A 40 -9.22 14.02 -7.46
N GLY A 41 -10.17 14.85 -7.03
CA GLY A 41 -10.30 15.27 -5.63
C GLY A 41 -9.38 16.44 -5.24
N ASN A 42 -9.12 16.56 -3.93
CA ASN A 42 -8.43 17.70 -3.33
C ASN A 42 -6.92 17.48 -3.32
N SER A 43 -6.28 17.69 -4.47
CA SER A 43 -4.83 17.49 -4.57
C SER A 43 -4.05 18.51 -3.74
N PRO A 44 -2.85 18.13 -3.25
CA PRO A 44 -1.93 19.10 -2.66
C PRO A 44 -1.57 20.22 -3.64
N PRO A 45 -1.21 21.42 -3.15
CA PRO A 45 -0.53 22.41 -3.97
C PRO A 45 0.85 21.90 -4.40
N PRO A 46 1.57 22.60 -5.28
CA PRO A 46 2.97 22.32 -5.53
C PRO A 46 3.79 22.42 -4.23
N LEU A 47 4.43 21.32 -3.84
CA LEU A 47 5.22 21.19 -2.63
C LEU A 47 6.60 20.62 -2.96
N LYS A 48 7.64 21.16 -2.32
CA LYS A 48 8.96 20.51 -2.24
C LYS A 48 9.24 20.07 -0.80
N ASP A 49 10.22 19.19 -0.62
CA ASP A 49 10.67 18.73 0.71
C ASP A 49 9.57 18.07 1.58
N ALA A 50 8.48 17.61 0.96
CA ALA A 50 7.41 16.90 1.64
C ALA A 50 7.83 15.46 1.97
N ALA A 51 7.34 14.92 3.09
CA ALA A 51 7.50 13.52 3.44
C ALA A 51 6.43 12.67 2.74
N ILE A 52 6.83 11.51 2.23
CA ILE A 52 5.92 10.57 1.55
C ILE A 52 6.02 9.16 2.16
N GLY A 53 4.87 8.52 2.33
CA GLY A 53 4.74 7.13 2.75
C GLY A 53 3.69 6.39 1.94
N TYR A 54 3.73 5.05 1.96
CA TYR A 54 2.73 4.19 1.34
C TYR A 54 2.18 3.22 2.39
N ASP A 55 0.85 3.15 2.48
CA ASP A 55 0.14 2.16 3.29
C ASP A 55 -0.49 1.11 2.38
N GLU A 56 -0.05 -0.14 2.53
CA GLU A 56 -0.51 -1.28 1.74
C GLU A 56 -1.96 -1.65 2.05
N THR A 57 -2.39 -1.55 3.30
CA THR A 57 -3.71 -2.02 3.72
C THR A 57 -4.82 -1.13 3.16
N SER A 58 -4.59 0.19 3.13
CA SER A 58 -5.53 1.15 2.52
C SER A 58 -5.20 1.50 1.07
N ARG A 59 -4.14 0.91 0.47
CA ARG A 59 -3.66 1.23 -0.89
C ARG A 59 -3.47 2.73 -1.10
N SER A 60 -2.96 3.43 -0.08
CA SER A 60 -2.91 4.90 -0.07
C SER A 60 -1.48 5.44 0.01
N ILE A 61 -1.18 6.44 -0.80
CA ILE A 61 0.00 7.29 -0.61
C ILE A 61 -0.35 8.37 0.40
N ILE A 62 0.51 8.54 1.40
CA ILE A 62 0.42 9.58 2.43
C ILE A 62 1.46 10.64 2.11
N LEU A 63 1.04 11.89 1.97
CA LEU A 63 1.91 13.05 1.81
C LEU A 63 1.74 13.96 3.03
N PHE A 64 2.84 14.36 3.67
CA PHE A 64 2.82 15.27 4.81
C PHE A 64 3.78 16.44 4.63
N GLY A 65 3.25 17.64 4.89
CA GLY A 65 4.01 18.88 5.01
C GLY A 65 4.74 19.30 3.74
N GLY A 66 5.99 19.74 3.90
CA GLY A 66 6.80 20.32 2.82
C GLY A 66 6.75 21.84 2.77
N GLU A 67 7.33 22.43 1.73
CA GLU A 67 7.40 23.87 1.51
C GLU A 67 6.64 24.23 0.24
N SER A 68 5.76 25.23 0.35
CA SER A 68 5.03 25.78 -0.80
C SER A 68 5.96 26.57 -1.73
N GLN A 69 5.47 26.92 -2.92
CA GLN A 69 6.19 27.77 -3.88
C GLN A 69 6.69 29.09 -3.27
N GLY A 70 5.98 29.65 -2.28
CA GLY A 70 6.34 30.90 -1.62
C GLY A 70 7.42 30.77 -0.53
N GLY A 71 7.94 29.56 -0.27
CA GLY A 71 8.89 29.34 0.81
C GLY A 71 8.26 29.05 2.17
N PHE A 72 6.93 28.91 2.23
CA PHE A 72 6.21 28.73 3.50
C PHE A 72 6.09 27.25 3.85
N PRO A 73 6.47 26.84 5.08
CA PRO A 73 6.29 25.47 5.54
C PRO A 73 4.80 25.13 5.63
N GLN A 74 4.47 23.88 5.34
CA GLN A 74 3.12 23.33 5.37
C GLN A 74 3.04 22.23 6.43
N GLY A 75 1.90 22.17 7.12
CA GLY A 75 1.59 21.12 8.11
C GLY A 75 0.43 20.20 7.70
N GLN A 76 -0.03 20.30 6.46
CA GLN A 76 -1.20 19.56 5.96
C GLN A 76 -0.82 18.12 5.58
N THR A 77 -1.73 17.18 5.82
CA THR A 77 -1.67 15.80 5.29
C THR A 77 -2.60 15.65 4.10
N TYR A 78 -2.19 14.90 3.09
CA TYR A 78 -2.98 14.50 1.93
C TYR A 78 -2.89 12.98 1.75
N LEU A 79 -3.98 12.36 1.33
CA LEU A 79 -4.05 10.94 1.01
C LEU A 79 -4.43 10.76 -0.45
N LEU A 80 -3.68 9.94 -1.19
CA LEU A 80 -4.06 9.49 -2.53
C LEU A 80 -4.43 8.01 -2.47
N ASN A 81 -5.70 7.70 -2.67
CA ASN A 81 -6.15 6.32 -2.85
C ASN A 81 -5.74 5.83 -4.25
N LEU A 82 -4.95 4.76 -4.33
CA LEU A 82 -4.42 4.24 -5.59
C LEU A 82 -5.41 3.37 -6.38
N ASP A 83 -6.52 2.94 -5.78
CA ASP A 83 -7.57 2.23 -6.50
C ASP A 83 -8.48 3.19 -7.26
N SER A 84 -8.79 4.35 -6.66
CA SER A 84 -9.66 5.36 -7.27
C SER A 84 -8.91 6.55 -7.89
N LEU A 85 -7.59 6.64 -7.68
CA LEU A 85 -6.75 7.78 -8.06
C LEU A 85 -7.32 9.13 -7.55
N THR A 86 -7.86 9.13 -6.33
CA THR A 86 -8.51 10.30 -5.74
C THR A 86 -7.72 10.80 -4.54
N TRP A 87 -7.44 12.10 -4.54
CA TRP A 87 -6.88 12.84 -3.41
C TRP A 87 -7.95 13.24 -2.41
N ASP A 88 -7.62 13.13 -1.13
CA ASP A 88 -8.44 13.66 -0.05
C ASP A 88 -7.59 14.24 1.08
N VAL A 89 -8.21 15.09 1.90
CA VAL A 89 -7.64 15.64 3.13
C VAL A 89 -8.25 14.88 4.32
N PRO A 90 -7.46 14.07 5.05
CA PRO A 90 -7.99 13.29 6.14
C PRO A 90 -8.50 14.20 7.27
N SER A 91 -9.64 13.82 7.84
CA SER A 91 -10.16 14.46 9.04
C SER A 91 -9.62 13.75 10.29
N PRO A 92 -9.17 14.49 11.31
CA PRO A 92 -8.74 13.87 12.55
C PRO A 92 -9.94 13.29 13.31
N PRO A 93 -9.74 12.24 14.13
CA PRO A 93 -10.77 11.74 15.03
C PRO A 93 -11.29 12.85 15.97
N SER A 94 -12.55 12.74 16.37
CA SER A 94 -13.17 13.70 17.30
C SER A 94 -12.33 13.85 18.58
N GLY A 95 -12.09 15.09 18.99
CA GLY A 95 -11.31 15.41 20.19
C GLY A 95 -9.79 15.43 20.02
N LEU A 96 -9.25 15.07 18.85
CA LEU A 96 -7.82 15.13 18.54
C LEU A 96 -7.50 16.27 17.58
N HIS A 97 -7.42 17.50 18.10
CA HIS A 97 -7.15 18.70 17.30
C HIS A 97 -5.68 19.16 17.31
N ARG A 98 -4.77 18.38 17.91
CA ARG A 98 -3.36 18.75 17.95
C ARG A 98 -2.69 18.38 16.64
N THR A 99 -2.10 19.37 15.98
CA THR A 99 -1.25 19.19 14.81
C THR A 99 0.19 19.58 15.17
N PRO A 100 1.21 18.93 14.55
CA PRO A 100 2.59 19.42 14.64
C PRO A 100 2.68 20.85 14.11
N PRO A 101 3.59 21.69 14.65
CA PRO A 101 3.94 22.95 14.00
C PRO A 101 4.50 22.67 12.59
N ALA A 102 4.20 23.60 11.67
CA ALA A 102 4.76 23.60 10.32
C ALA A 102 6.23 24.01 10.35
#